data_AF-A0AA90Q932-F1
#
_entry.id   AF-A0AA90Q932-F1
#
_cell.length_a   1.000
_cell.length_b   1.000
_cell.length_c   1.000
_cell.angle_alpha   90.00
_cell.angle_beta   90.00
_cell.angle_gamma   90.00
#
_symmetry.space_group_name_H-M   'P 1'
#
loop_
_entity.id
_entity.type
_entity.pdbx_description
1 polymer ?
#
loop_
_entity_poly.entity_id
_entity_poly.type
_entity_poly.pdbx_seq_one_letter_code
_entity_poly.pdbx_strand_id
1 'polypeptide(L)'
;MEKAEGDKSKEPARSRLQLLRIKGGEDFQPAMPPLDCGEHLVDLLWKWGPTMCTSMGDAPLTHQDLSYCQMNTGVELSEWGAETLVRLSREYFGESHRATKRDCKPPFSQAAAQYALALRAENRQRIRTFLD
;
A
#
# COMPACT_ATOMS: atom_id res chain seq x y z
N MET A 1 4.65 18.22 36.34
CA MET A 1 5.71 17.23 36.60
C MET A 1 5.79 16.30 35.42
N GLU A 2 6.80 16.50 34.56
CA GLU A 2 7.09 15.62 33.43
C GLU A 2 7.71 14.33 33.99
N LYS A 3 7.11 13.17 33.70
CA LYS A 3 7.52 11.88 34.28
C LYS A 3 8.49 11.14 33.35
N ALA A 4 9.50 10.51 33.97
CA ALA A 4 10.66 9.88 33.35
C ALA A 4 10.36 8.78 32.31
N GLU A 5 11.29 8.64 31.39
CA GLU A 5 11.30 7.72 30.26
C GLU A 5 11.54 6.28 30.76
N GLY A 6 10.57 5.37 30.56
CA GLY A 6 10.69 3.95 30.93
C GLY A 6 9.60 3.38 31.88
N ASP A 7 8.60 4.18 32.28
CA ASP A 7 7.49 3.71 33.10
C ASP A 7 6.53 2.78 32.32
N LYS A 8 6.60 1.46 32.61
CA LYS A 8 5.73 0.41 32.04
C LYS A 8 4.29 0.44 32.58
N SER A 9 3.97 1.37 33.48
CA SER A 9 2.61 1.57 34.01
C SER A 9 1.70 2.36 33.05
N LYS A 10 2.26 2.93 31.97
CA LYS A 10 1.47 3.58 30.91
C LYS A 10 0.91 2.49 29.99
N GLU A 11 -0.40 2.53 29.75
CA GLU A 11 -0.99 1.74 28.66
C GLU A 11 -0.20 2.00 27.36
N PRO A 12 0.12 0.95 26.57
CA PRO A 12 0.85 1.13 25.33
C PRO A 12 0.08 2.09 24.41
N ALA A 13 0.82 2.98 23.75
CA ALA A 13 0.22 3.92 22.81
C ALA A 13 -0.54 3.14 21.72
N ARG A 14 -1.85 3.39 21.62
CA ARG A 14 -2.71 2.72 20.63
C ARG A 14 -2.29 3.14 19.22
N SER A 15 -2.22 2.17 18.31
CA SER A 15 -1.95 2.46 16.91
C SER A 15 -3.10 3.26 16.29
N ARG A 16 -2.82 3.98 15.21
CA ARG A 16 -3.86 4.72 14.47
C ARG A 16 -5.02 3.82 14.04
N LEU A 17 -4.74 2.59 13.59
CA LEU A 17 -5.78 1.64 13.20
C LEU A 17 -6.65 1.21 14.39
N GLN A 18 -6.04 0.99 15.56
CA GLN A 18 -6.78 0.68 16.78
C GLN A 18 -7.71 1.83 17.17
N LEU A 19 -7.24 3.09 17.10
CA LEU A 19 -8.09 4.25 17.36
C LEU A 19 -9.25 4.37 16.37
N LEU A 20 -9.02 4.05 15.09
CA LEU A 20 -10.07 4.05 14.07
C LEU A 20 -11.12 2.96 14.32
N ARG A 21 -10.72 1.75 14.75
CA ARG A 21 -11.66 0.67 15.13
C ARG A 21 -12.47 0.99 16.36
N ILE A 22 -11.87 1.59 17.39
CA ILE A 22 -12.62 2.04 18.57
C ILE A 22 -13.68 3.08 18.19
N LYS A 23 -13.39 3.95 17.22
CA LYS A 23 -14.33 4.97 16.75
C LYS A 23 -15.39 4.43 15.77
N GLY A 24 -15.01 3.50 14.90
CA GLY A 24 -15.80 3.04 13.76
C GLY A 24 -16.41 1.65 13.90
N GLY A 25 -16.14 0.93 15.00
CA GLY A 25 -16.47 -0.47 15.20
C GLY A 25 -15.27 -1.39 14.94
N GLU A 26 -15.25 -2.56 15.59
CA GLU A 26 -14.15 -3.54 15.46
C GLU A 26 -13.92 -4.00 14.02
N ASP A 27 -14.99 -4.09 13.22
CA ASP A 27 -14.94 -4.46 11.81
C ASP A 27 -14.50 -3.31 10.88
N PHE A 28 -14.11 -2.16 11.43
CA PHE A 28 -13.65 -1.03 10.63
C PHE A 28 -12.42 -1.41 9.80
N GLN A 29 -12.57 -1.23 8.49
CA GLN A 29 -11.50 -1.33 7.51
C GLN A 29 -11.25 0.03 6.85
N PRO A 30 -9.98 0.49 6.73
CA PRO A 30 -9.66 1.68 5.97
C PRO A 30 -10.19 1.57 4.53
N ALA A 31 -10.67 2.70 4.01
CA ALA A 31 -11.09 2.75 2.61
C ALA A 31 -9.88 2.43 1.70
N MET A 32 -10.10 1.57 0.71
CA MET A 32 -9.12 1.21 -0.31
C MET A 32 -9.63 1.64 -1.69
N PRO A 33 -8.74 2.01 -2.62
CA PRO A 33 -9.14 2.25 -4.00
C PRO A 33 -9.79 0.99 -4.59
N PRO A 34 -10.81 1.13 -5.46
CA PRO A 34 -11.25 0.01 -6.26
C PRO A 34 -10.09 -0.44 -7.17
N LEU A 35 -9.93 -1.75 -7.33
CA LEU A 35 -9.06 -2.32 -8.34
C LEU A 35 -9.93 -2.61 -9.57
N ASP A 36 -9.59 -1.98 -10.69
CA ASP A 36 -10.23 -2.24 -11.98
C ASP A 36 -9.54 -3.40 -12.72
N CYS A 37 -8.26 -3.64 -12.40
CA CYS A 37 -7.43 -4.72 -12.93
C CYS A 37 -6.16 -4.90 -12.09
N GLY A 38 -5.46 -6.02 -12.31
CA GLY A 38 -4.12 -6.26 -11.73
C GLY A 38 -4.15 -6.87 -10.32
N GLU A 39 -5.29 -7.42 -9.91
CA GLU A 39 -5.50 -8.09 -8.62
C GLU A 39 -4.44 -9.16 -8.36
N HIS A 40 -4.15 -9.98 -9.37
CA HIS A 40 -3.12 -11.02 -9.31
C HIS A 40 -1.73 -10.48 -8.94
N LEU A 41 -1.36 -9.25 -9.34
CA LEU A 41 -0.08 -8.65 -8.95
C LEU A 41 -0.09 -8.19 -7.50
N VAL A 42 -1.22 -7.64 -7.04
CA VAL A 42 -1.37 -7.26 -5.63
C VAL A 42 -1.36 -8.49 -4.73
N ASP A 43 -2.02 -9.58 -5.15
CA ASP A 43 -1.98 -10.86 -4.46
C ASP A 43 -0.57 -11.44 -4.41
N LEU A 44 0.18 -11.39 -5.52
CA LEU A 44 1.58 -11.81 -5.55
C LEU A 44 2.46 -10.96 -4.63
N LEU A 45 2.27 -9.64 -4.61
CA LEU A 45 2.99 -8.73 -3.73
C LEU A 45 2.76 -9.08 -2.25
N TRP A 46 1.52 -9.37 -1.85
CA TRP A 46 1.22 -9.78 -0.48
C TRP A 46 1.68 -11.20 -0.17
N LYS A 47 1.63 -12.11 -1.14
CA LYS A 47 2.08 -13.50 -1.00
C LYS A 47 3.59 -13.60 -0.82
N TRP A 48 4.36 -12.80 -1.56
CA TRP A 48 5.83 -12.80 -1.47
C TRP A 48 6.38 -11.81 -0.45
N GLY A 49 5.55 -10.86 -0.02
CA GLY A 49 5.91 -9.79 0.89
C GLY A 49 6.17 -8.49 0.12
N PRO A 50 5.57 -7.36 0.54
CA PRO A 50 5.74 -6.09 -0.16
C PRO A 50 7.13 -5.47 0.04
N THR A 51 7.94 -5.99 0.97
CA THR A 51 9.30 -5.56 1.30
C THR A 51 10.15 -6.77 1.71
N MET A 52 11.47 -6.66 1.56
CA MET A 52 12.45 -7.62 2.07
C MET A 52 13.10 -7.08 3.34
N CYS A 53 13.45 -7.97 4.27
CA CYS A 53 14.27 -7.62 5.42
C CYS A 53 15.75 -7.64 5.02
N THR A 54 16.49 -6.57 5.35
CA THR A 54 17.94 -6.47 5.17
C THR A 54 18.63 -6.20 6.51
N SER A 55 19.96 -6.25 6.54
CA SER A 55 20.73 -5.95 7.76
C SER A 55 20.53 -4.52 8.28
N MET A 56 20.12 -3.58 7.43
CA MET A 56 19.91 -2.16 7.77
C MET A 56 18.43 -1.78 7.85
N GLY A 57 17.54 -2.76 7.95
CA GLY A 57 16.08 -2.57 7.96
C GLY A 57 15.42 -3.09 6.69
N ASP A 58 14.15 -2.75 6.49
CA ASP A 58 13.42 -3.21 5.31
C ASP A 58 13.89 -2.51 4.04
N ALA A 59 13.69 -3.16 2.89
CA ALA A 59 13.94 -2.60 1.56
C ALA A 59 12.86 -3.05 0.57
N PRO A 60 12.64 -2.30 -0.53
CA PRO A 60 11.78 -2.77 -1.62
C PRO A 60 12.30 -4.05 -2.28
N LEU A 61 11.41 -4.80 -2.92
CA LEU A 61 11.74 -5.94 -3.77
C LEU A 61 12.62 -5.50 -4.95
N THR A 62 13.53 -6.38 -5.33
CA THR A 62 14.39 -6.26 -6.51
C THR A 62 14.07 -7.34 -7.54
N HIS A 63 14.59 -7.22 -8.76
CA HIS A 63 14.46 -8.28 -9.78
C HIS A 63 15.11 -9.60 -9.35
N GLN A 64 16.14 -9.55 -8.50
CA GLN A 64 16.77 -10.75 -7.94
C GLN A 64 15.79 -11.48 -7.01
N ASP A 65 15.08 -10.74 -6.15
CA ASP A 65 14.06 -11.32 -5.27
C ASP A 65 12.93 -11.95 -6.10
N LEU A 66 12.44 -11.24 -7.12
CA LEU A 66 11.42 -11.77 -8.02
C LEU A 66 11.88 -13.03 -8.76
N SER A 67 13.15 -13.10 -9.17
CA SER A 67 13.72 -14.29 -9.78
C SER A 67 13.63 -15.50 -8.84
N TYR A 68 14.00 -15.32 -7.56
CA TYR A 68 13.88 -16.39 -6.56
C TYR A 68 12.43 -16.78 -6.28
N CYS A 69 11.52 -15.80 -6.20
CA CYS A 69 10.10 -16.07 -6.03
C CYS A 69 9.52 -16.89 -7.20
N GLN A 70 9.87 -16.55 -8.44
CA GLN A 70 9.47 -17.31 -9.64
C GLN A 70 10.04 -18.73 -9.61
N MET A 71 11.32 -18.89 -9.27
CA MET A 71 11.95 -20.21 -9.14
C MET A 71 11.29 -21.09 -8.07
N ASN A 72 10.94 -20.52 -6.92
CA ASN A 72 10.36 -21.27 -5.80
C ASN A 72 8.88 -21.62 -6.01
N THR A 73 8.15 -20.80 -6.76
CA THR A 73 6.69 -20.95 -6.90
C THR A 73 6.25 -21.46 -8.26
N GLY A 74 7.12 -21.45 -9.27
CA GLY A 74 6.79 -21.77 -10.66
C GLY A 74 5.90 -20.72 -11.33
N VAL A 75 5.67 -19.56 -10.70
CA VAL A 75 4.97 -18.44 -11.34
C VAL A 75 5.91 -17.79 -12.35
N GLU A 76 5.42 -17.55 -13.57
CA GLU A 76 6.14 -16.81 -14.59
C GLU A 76 5.55 -15.41 -14.74
N LEU A 77 6.40 -14.40 -14.62
CA LEU A 77 6.05 -12.99 -14.79
C LEU A 77 6.46 -12.51 -16.19
N SER A 78 5.59 -11.72 -16.80
CA SER A 78 6.01 -10.89 -17.93
C SER A 78 6.96 -9.78 -17.46
N GLU A 79 7.69 -9.18 -18.40
CA GLU A 79 8.53 -7.99 -18.14
C GLU A 79 7.72 -6.90 -17.41
N TRP A 80 6.55 -6.56 -17.94
CA TRP A 80 5.65 -5.59 -17.33
C TRP A 80 5.19 -5.99 -15.92
N GLY A 81 4.91 -7.28 -15.69
CA GLY A 81 4.51 -7.79 -14.38
C GLY A 81 5.62 -7.65 -13.35
N ALA A 82 6.85 -8.01 -13.72
CA ALA A 82 8.01 -7.89 -12.85
C ALA A 82 8.33 -6.42 -12.51
N GLU A 83 8.35 -5.54 -13.52
CA GLU A 83 8.55 -4.10 -13.30
C GLU A 83 7.47 -3.49 -12.42
N THR A 84 6.21 -3.89 -12.64
CA THR A 84 5.08 -3.39 -11.86
C THR A 84 5.17 -3.83 -10.40
N LEU A 85 5.57 -5.07 -10.12
CA LEU A 85 5.78 -5.54 -8.75
C LEU A 85 6.90 -4.77 -8.03
N VAL A 86 8.05 -4.56 -8.69
CA VAL A 86 9.15 -3.76 -8.13
C VAL A 86 8.67 -2.33 -7.84
N ARG A 87 7.91 -1.72 -8.76
CA ARG A 87 7.35 -0.37 -8.55
C ARG A 87 6.36 -0.35 -7.38
N LEU A 88 5.43 -1.29 -7.30
CA LEU A 88 4.45 -1.38 -6.21
C LEU A 88 5.15 -1.55 -4.85
N SER A 89 6.18 -2.39 -4.79
CA SER A 89 6.98 -2.58 -3.57
C SER A 89 7.68 -1.28 -3.14
N ARG A 90 8.28 -0.53 -4.08
CA ARG A 90 8.91 0.76 -3.79
C ARG A 90 7.91 1.79 -3.26
N GLU A 91 6.74 1.89 -3.89
CA GLU A 91 5.69 2.81 -3.44
C GLU A 91 5.17 2.43 -2.05
N TYR A 92 4.94 1.14 -1.81
CA TYR A 92 4.55 0.63 -0.50
C TYR A 92 5.60 0.96 0.57
N PHE A 93 6.88 0.69 0.29
CA PHE A 93 7.98 0.99 1.19
C PHE A 93 8.09 2.48 1.50
N GLY A 94 7.99 3.33 0.48
CA GLY A 94 7.99 4.78 0.68
C GLY A 94 6.81 5.25 1.53
N GLU A 95 5.61 4.72 1.29
CA GLU A 95 4.42 5.08 2.04
C GLU A 95 4.46 4.54 3.48
N SER A 96 4.98 3.34 3.71
CA SER A 96 5.11 2.76 5.06
C SER A 96 5.99 3.64 5.95
N HIS A 97 7.08 4.19 5.39
CA HIS A 97 7.93 5.16 6.08
C HIS A 97 7.21 6.47 6.36
N ARG A 98 6.49 7.03 5.36
CA ARG A 98 5.73 8.28 5.54
C ARG A 98 4.64 8.12 6.59
N ALA A 99 3.95 6.99 6.60
CA ALA A 99 2.84 6.67 7.49
C ALA A 99 3.23 6.57 8.97
N THR A 100 4.52 6.43 9.29
CA THR A 100 5.01 6.49 10.68
C THR A 100 4.79 7.86 11.33
N LYS A 101 4.74 8.94 10.53
CA LYS A 101 4.48 10.29 11.03
C LYS A 101 3.03 10.39 11.53
N ARG A 102 2.85 10.91 12.75
CA ARG A 102 1.54 11.07 13.40
C ARG A 102 0.51 11.77 12.52
N ASP A 103 0.93 12.85 11.84
CA ASP A 103 0.05 13.70 11.03
C ASP A 103 0.07 13.32 9.54
N CYS A 104 0.59 12.14 9.19
CA CYS A 104 0.54 11.65 7.82
C CYS A 104 -0.92 11.44 7.40
N LYS A 105 -1.33 12.05 6.29
CA LYS A 105 -2.67 11.83 5.72
C LYS A 105 -2.72 10.44 5.08
N PRO A 106 -3.89 9.76 5.10
CA PRO A 106 -3.99 8.47 4.42
C PRO A 106 -3.78 8.67 2.90
N PRO A 107 -3.10 7.73 2.22
CA PRO A 107 -2.82 7.84 0.79
C PRO A 107 -4.10 7.78 -0.06
N PHE A 108 -5.15 7.17 0.49
CA PHE A 108 -6.47 7.09 -0.13
C PHE A 108 -7.55 7.68 0.79
N SER A 109 -8.46 8.45 0.20
CA SER A 109 -9.69 8.91 0.84
C SER A 109 -10.84 8.83 -0.16
N GLN A 110 -12.05 8.49 0.31
CA GLN A 110 -13.22 8.36 -0.57
C GLN A 110 -13.51 9.64 -1.36
N ALA A 111 -13.29 10.82 -0.76
CA ALA A 111 -13.44 12.10 -1.45
C ALA A 111 -12.45 12.24 -2.62
N ALA A 112 -11.18 11.90 -2.42
CA ALA A 112 -10.19 11.89 -3.49
C ALA A 112 -10.49 10.82 -4.56
N ALA A 113 -11.05 9.69 -4.14
CA ALA A 113 -11.43 8.60 -5.04
C ALA A 113 -12.57 8.99 -5.99
N GLN A 114 -13.64 9.60 -5.44
CA GLN A 114 -14.78 10.08 -6.21
C GLN A 114 -14.33 11.11 -7.25
N TYR A 115 -13.43 12.03 -6.86
CA TYR A 115 -12.82 12.98 -7.78
C TYR A 115 -12.02 12.29 -8.90
N ALA A 116 -11.19 11.31 -8.57
CA ALA A 116 -10.39 10.58 -9.56
C ALA A 116 -11.26 9.79 -10.55
N LEU A 117 -12.36 9.17 -10.09
CA LEU A 117 -13.31 8.46 -10.94
C LEU A 117 -14.02 9.40 -11.91
N ALA A 118 -14.47 10.57 -11.42
CA ALA A 118 -15.09 11.58 -12.26
C ALA A 118 -14.14 12.06 -13.38
N LEU A 119 -12.88 12.33 -13.02
CA LEU A 119 -11.85 12.74 -13.99
C LEU A 119 -11.56 11.65 -15.04
N ARG A 120 -11.50 10.37 -14.63
CA ARG A 120 -11.29 9.24 -15.56
C ARG A 120 -12.47 9.09 -16.52
N ALA A 121 -13.69 9.26 -16.04
CA ALA A 121 -14.89 9.21 -16.88
C ALA A 121 -14.89 10.32 -17.93
N GLU A 122 -14.55 11.55 -17.51
CA GLU A 122 -14.41 12.70 -18.41
C GLU A 122 -13.31 12.47 -19.45
N ASN A 123 -12.12 12.02 -19.04
CA ASN A 123 -11.02 11.73 -19.96
C ASN A 123 -11.40 10.66 -20.99
N ARG A 124 -12.12 9.61 -20.57
CA ARG A 124 -12.62 8.56 -21.47
C ARG A 124 -13.61 9.11 -22.49
N GLN A 125 -14.50 10.01 -22.06
CA GLN A 125 -15.43 10.69 -22.97
C GLN A 125 -14.69 11.56 -23.98
N ARG A 126 -13.71 12.36 -23.53
CA ARG A 126 -12.90 13.20 -24.43
C ARG A 126 -12.14 12.39 -25.47
N ILE A 127 -11.52 11.28 -25.07
CA ILE A 127 -10.83 10.38 -26.00
C ILE A 127 -11.82 9.81 -27.03
N ARG A 128 -13.02 9.41 -26.60
CA ARG A 128 -14.05 8.90 -27.50
C ARG A 128 -14.50 9.97 -28.50
N THR A 129 -14.84 11.17 -28.04
CA THR A 129 -15.23 12.30 -28.90
C THR A 129 -14.14 12.72 -29.87
N PHE A 130 -12.85 12.54 -29.51
CA PHE A 130 -11.73 12.86 -30.40
C PHE A 130 -11.54 11.81 -31.52
N LEU A 131 -11.98 10.57 -31.29
CA LEU A 131 -11.83 9.45 -32.23
C LEU A 131 -13.05 9.27 -33.15
N ASP A 132 -14.16 9.95 -32.87
CA ASP A 132 -15.37 10.04 -33.69
C ASP A 132 -15.29 11.24 -34.66
#